data_AF-A0A3D2AYT2-F1
#
_entry.id   AF-A0A3D2AYT2-F1
#
_cell.length_a   1.000
_cell.length_b   1.000
_cell.length_c   1.000
_cell.angle_alpha   90.00
_cell.angle_beta   90.00
_cell.angle_gamma   90.00
#
_symmetry.space_group_name_H-M   'P 1'
#
loop_
_entity.id
_entity.type
_entity.pdbx_description
1 polymer ?
#
loop_
_entity_poly.entity_id
_entity_poly.type
_entity_poly.pdbx_seq_one_letter_code
_entity_poly.pdbx_strand_id
1 'polypeptide(L)'
;MANVDRILIVRLGSLGDIVHTLPLAAALRRGFPFARIDWVVDERHHEFLDLVSVVDRCIVWRTRSVSAWRSIGGVVTELRREHYDVVLDSQGLLKSAALARMAGGRRVIGFPR
;
A
#
# COMPACT_ATOMS: atom_id res chain seq x y z
N MET A 1 -13.79 5.95 -19.70
CA MET A 1 -13.47 5.86 -18.26
C MET A 1 -11.96 5.85 -18.15
N ALA A 2 -11.36 6.60 -17.22
CA ALA A 2 -9.90 6.53 -17.04
C ALA A 2 -9.52 5.09 -16.69
N ASN A 3 -8.58 4.49 -17.42
CA ASN A 3 -8.08 3.16 -17.10
C ASN A 3 -7.30 3.24 -15.79
N VAL A 4 -7.59 2.36 -14.85
CA VAL A 4 -6.85 2.26 -13.59
C VAL A 4 -5.85 1.13 -13.77
N ASP A 5 -4.58 1.48 -13.96
CA ASP A 5 -3.52 0.52 -14.28
C ASP A 5 -2.62 0.25 -13.07
N ARG A 6 -2.56 1.16 -12.10
CA ARG A 6 -1.68 1.05 -10.93
C ARG A 6 -2.39 1.46 -9.64
N ILE A 7 -2.49 0.52 -8.71
CA ILE A 7 -3.18 0.68 -7.44
C ILE A 7 -2.18 0.39 -6.30
N LEU A 8 -2.16 1.27 -5.31
CA LEU A 8 -1.38 1.08 -4.08
C LEU A 8 -2.32 0.90 -2.89
N ILE A 9 -2.14 -0.17 -2.13
CA ILE A 9 -2.77 -0.37 -0.82
C ILE A 9 -1.77 0.04 0.25
N VAL A 10 -2.19 0.89 1.20
CA VAL A 10 -1.40 1.24 2.38
C VAL A 10 -2.08 0.63 3.60
N ARG A 11 -1.43 -0.37 4.22
CA ARG A 11 -1.87 -1.00 5.48
C ARG A 11 -0.66 -1.42 6.31
N LEU A 12 -0.34 -0.61 7.32
CA LEU A 12 0.77 -0.80 8.26
C LEU A 12 0.26 -1.34 9.61
N GLY A 13 -0.67 -2.30 9.52
CA GLY A 13 -1.39 -2.87 10.65
C GLY A 13 -0.73 -4.13 11.22
N SER A 14 -1.43 -4.78 12.15
CA SER A 14 -1.08 -6.13 12.62
C SER A 14 -1.37 -7.19 11.56
N LEU A 15 -0.95 -8.44 11.79
CA LEU A 15 -1.33 -9.56 10.93
C LEU A 15 -2.85 -9.70 10.77
N GLY A 16 -3.62 -9.50 11.85
CA GLY A 16 -5.09 -9.55 11.80
C GLY A 16 -5.65 -8.51 10.83
N ASP A 17 -5.10 -7.30 10.82
CA ASP A 17 -5.52 -6.25 9.90
C ASP A 17 -5.23 -6.60 8.43
N ILE A 18 -4.10 -7.26 8.17
CA ILE A 18 -3.73 -7.72 6.83
C ILE A 18 -4.76 -8.74 6.34
N VAL A 19 -5.04 -9.76 7.15
CA VAL A 19 -6.05 -10.80 6.84
C VAL A 19 -7.41 -10.16 6.55
N HIS A 20 -7.84 -9.20 7.36
CA HIS A 20 -9.10 -8.49 7.14
C HIS A 20 -9.10 -7.54 5.92
N THR A 21 -7.93 -7.18 5.39
CA THR A 21 -7.78 -6.36 4.19
C THR A 21 -7.63 -7.19 2.92
N LEU A 22 -7.35 -8.50 3.00
CA LEU A 22 -7.29 -9.39 1.83
C LEU A 22 -8.55 -9.38 0.96
N PRO A 23 -9.79 -9.34 1.51
CA PRO A 23 -11.00 -9.23 0.69
C PRO A 23 -11.03 -7.97 -0.18
N LEU A 24 -10.45 -6.85 0.28
CA LEU A 24 -10.29 -5.63 -0.51
C LEU A 24 -9.35 -5.87 -1.69
N ALA A 25 -8.17 -6.44 -1.46
CA ALA A 25 -7.22 -6.77 -2.52
C ALA A 25 -7.83 -7.73 -3.57
N ALA A 26 -8.56 -8.75 -3.11
CA ALA A 26 -9.27 -9.67 -3.99
C ALA A 26 -10.37 -8.98 -4.82
N ALA A 27 -11.11 -8.04 -4.22
CA ALA A 27 -12.12 -7.26 -4.94
C ALA A 27 -11.48 -6.34 -6.00
N LEU A 28 -10.36 -5.70 -5.68
CA LEU A 28 -9.60 -4.88 -6.63
C LEU A 28 -9.09 -5.72 -7.79
N ARG A 29 -8.51 -6.91 -7.54
CA ARG A 29 -8.08 -7.82 -8.60
C ARG A 29 -9.24 -8.24 -9.50
N ARG A 30 -10.42 -8.51 -8.95
CA ARG A 30 -11.61 -8.85 -9.77
C ARG A 30 -12.11 -7.66 -10.60
N GLY A 31 -12.13 -6.46 -10.03
CA GLY A 31 -12.60 -5.25 -10.71
C GLY A 31 -11.60 -4.68 -11.71
N PHE A 32 -10.31 -4.89 -11.49
CA PHE A 32 -9.19 -4.42 -12.30
C PHE A 32 -8.19 -5.56 -12.56
N PRO A 33 -8.55 -6.57 -13.38
CA PRO A 33 -7.75 -7.78 -13.57
C PRO A 33 -6.31 -7.53 -14.03
N PHE A 34 -6.11 -6.49 -14.83
CA PHE A 34 -4.82 -6.13 -15.44
C PHE A 34 -4.05 -5.04 -14.68
N ALA A 35 -4.65 -4.45 -13.64
CA ALA A 35 -3.96 -3.44 -12.86
C ALA A 35 -2.83 -4.07 -12.04
N ARG A 36 -1.73 -3.36 -11.90
CA ARG A 36 -0.71 -3.67 -10.90
C ARG A 36 -1.22 -3.25 -9.52
N ILE A 37 -1.26 -4.18 -8.58
CA ILE A 37 -1.72 -3.99 -7.20
C ILE A 37 -0.52 -4.18 -6.28
N ASP A 38 0.01 -3.05 -5.82
CA ASP A 38 1.09 -3.01 -4.85
C ASP A 38 0.53 -2.79 -3.44
N TRP A 39 1.23 -3.27 -2.42
CA TRP A 39 0.79 -3.13 -1.04
C TRP A 39 1.97 -2.78 -0.13
N VAL A 40 1.87 -1.65 0.58
CA VAL A 40 2.81 -1.26 1.63
C VAL A 40 2.44 -1.88 2.98
N VAL A 41 3.36 -2.67 3.53
CA VAL A 41 3.16 -3.45 4.76
C VAL A 41 4.30 -3.22 5.76
N ASP A 42 4.01 -3.41 7.05
CA ASP A 42 5.03 -3.41 8.10
C ASP A 42 6.00 -4.60 7.92
N GLU A 43 7.28 -4.38 8.16
CA GLU A 43 8.34 -5.40 8.02
C GLU A 43 8.07 -6.70 8.77
N ARG A 44 7.32 -6.68 9.87
CA ARG A 44 7.00 -7.89 10.64
C ARG A 44 6.09 -8.88 9.91
N HIS A 45 5.42 -8.44 8.85
CA HIS A 45 4.35 -9.20 8.22
C HIS A 45 4.49 -9.32 6.70
N HIS A 46 5.63 -8.88 6.14
CA HIS A 46 5.83 -8.92 4.68
C HIS A 46 5.83 -10.35 4.13
N GLU A 47 6.44 -11.30 4.85
CA GLU A 47 6.54 -12.70 4.41
C GLU A 47 5.16 -13.35 4.25
N PHE A 48 4.19 -12.97 5.09
CA PHE A 48 2.81 -13.43 4.93
C PHE A 48 2.17 -12.85 3.68
N LEU A 49 2.40 -11.56 3.42
CA LEU A 49 1.85 -10.88 2.25
C LEU A 49 2.47 -11.39 0.94
N ASP A 50 3.73 -11.82 0.96
CA ASP A 50 4.41 -12.45 -0.17
C ASP A 50 3.74 -13.76 -0.63
N LEU A 51 2.93 -14.41 0.23
CA LEU A 51 2.13 -15.60 -0.10
C LEU A 51 0.78 -15.26 -0.78
N VAL A 52 0.43 -13.97 -0.89
CA VAL A 52 -0.88 -13.51 -1.38
C VAL A 52 -0.81 -13.22 -2.88
N SER A 53 -1.30 -14.14 -3.71
CA SER A 53 -1.20 -14.07 -5.18
C SER A 53 -1.95 -12.92 -5.85
N VAL A 54 -2.89 -12.26 -5.17
CA VAL A 54 -3.62 -11.11 -5.74
C VAL A 54 -2.84 -9.80 -5.67
N VAL A 55 -1.76 -9.77 -4.89
CA VAL A 55 -0.84 -8.64 -4.73
C VAL A 55 0.39 -8.89 -5.61
N ASP A 56 0.70 -7.95 -6.50
CA ASP A 56 1.84 -8.10 -7.41
C ASP A 56 3.17 -7.75 -6.74
N ARG A 57 3.13 -6.82 -5.79
CA ARG A 57 4.33 -6.36 -5.10
C ARG A 57 4.07 -6.01 -3.63
N CYS A 58 4.85 -6.63 -2.76
CA CYS A 58 4.96 -6.26 -1.36
C CYS A 58 6.03 -5.18 -1.17
N ILE A 59 5.66 -4.04 -0.59
CA ILE A 59 6.56 -2.91 -0.32
C ILE A 59 6.75 -2.81 1.19
N VAL A 60 7.98 -3.05 1.65
CA VAL A 60 8.27 -3.15 3.08
C VAL A 60 8.52 -1.78 3.70
N TRP A 61 7.70 -1.43 4.69
CA TRP A 61 7.85 -0.23 5.50
C TRP A 61 8.58 -0.55 6.81
N ARG A 62 9.81 -0.06 6.94
CA ARG A 62 10.67 -0.25 8.12
C ARG A 62 10.54 0.97 9.04
N THR A 63 10.25 0.76 10.32
CA THR A 63 10.06 1.86 11.30
C THR A 63 10.94 1.78 12.54
N ARG A 64 11.62 0.65 12.77
CA ARG A 64 12.17 0.32 14.09
C ARG A 64 13.64 0.68 14.29
N SER A 65 14.32 1.24 13.30
CA SER A 65 15.72 1.69 13.44
C SER A 65 15.90 3.15 13.02
N VAL A 66 16.92 3.82 13.56
CA VAL A 66 17.29 5.19 13.13
C VAL A 66 17.70 5.22 11.66
N SER A 67 18.28 4.12 11.13
CA SER A 67 18.51 3.96 9.68
C SER A 67 17.21 3.82 8.89
N ALA A 68 16.13 3.30 9.49
CA ALA A 68 14.83 3.16 8.85
C ALA A 68 14.21 4.52 8.52
N TRP A 69 14.45 5.57 9.32
CA TRP A 69 13.99 6.93 8.99
C TRP A 69 14.64 7.49 7.72
N ARG A 70 15.91 7.16 7.45
CA ARG A 70 16.54 7.47 6.14
C ARG A 70 15.92 6.63 5.02
N SER A 71 15.50 5.40 5.32
CA SER A 71 14.83 4.55 4.34
C SER A 71 13.43 5.02 3.97
N ILE A 72 12.75 5.78 4.83
CA ILE A 72 11.43 6.38 4.54
C ILE A 72 11.49 7.28 3.29
N GLY A 73 12.49 8.15 3.20
CA GLY A 73 12.67 9.01 2.03
C GLY A 73 12.90 8.21 0.75
N GLY A 74 13.66 7.11 0.84
CA GLY A 74 13.87 6.17 -0.26
C GLY A 74 12.58 5.50 -0.71
N VAL A 75 11.81 4.92 0.22
CA VAL A 75 10.52 4.26 -0.07
C VAL A 75 9.52 5.26 -0.65
N VAL A 76 9.42 6.47 -0.10
CA VAL A 76 8.53 7.51 -0.65
C VAL A 76 8.94 7.90 -2.07
N THR A 77 10.24 8.06 -2.32
CA THR A 77 10.76 8.38 -3.66
C THR A 77 10.45 7.26 -4.64
N GLU A 78 10.63 6.00 -4.23
CA GLU A 78 10.27 4.83 -5.01
C GLU A 78 8.77 4.81 -5.34
N LEU A 79 7.91 4.95 -4.34
CA LEU A 79 6.46 4.98 -4.53
C LEU A 79 6.01 6.08 -5.50
N ARG A 80 6.63 7.27 -5.43
CA ARG A 80 6.33 8.38 -6.34
C ARG A 80 6.70 8.08 -7.80
N ARG A 81 7.76 7.32 -8.03
CA ARG A 81 8.22 6.95 -9.38
C ARG A 81 7.30 5.91 -10.04
N GLU A 82 6.49 5.21 -9.26
CA GLU A 82 5.55 4.23 -9.78
C GLU A 82 4.28 4.88 -10.36
N HIS A 83 4.02 6.17 -10.10
CA HIS A 83 2.90 6.92 -10.68
C HIS A 83 1.53 6.22 -10.51
N TYR A 84 1.17 5.86 -9.28
CA TYR A 84 -0.11 5.20 -8.99
C TYR A 84 -1.32 6.06 -9.40
N ASP A 85 -2.32 5.42 -9.99
CA ASP A 85 -3.61 6.05 -10.29
C ASP A 85 -4.42 6.23 -9.01
N VAL A 86 -4.42 5.21 -8.16
CA VAL A 86 -5.17 5.17 -6.92
C VAL A 86 -4.29 4.69 -5.78
N VAL A 87 -4.30 5.43 -4.67
CA VAL A 87 -3.73 5.01 -3.39
C VAL A 87 -4.86 4.86 -2.38
N LEU A 88 -4.95 3.68 -1.77
CA LEU A 88 -5.97 3.29 -0.81
C LEU A 88 -5.36 3.20 0.59
N ASP A 89 -5.67 4.15 1.46
CA ASP A 89 -5.40 4.02 2.90
C ASP A 89 -6.55 3.26 3.57
N SER A 90 -6.37 1.95 3.70
CA SER A 90 -7.32 1.06 4.37
C SER A 90 -7.18 1.06 5.90
N GLN A 91 -6.20 1.80 6.45
CA GLN A 91 -5.91 1.83 7.87
C GLN A 91 -6.54 3.03 8.59
N GLY A 92 -6.63 4.18 7.94
CA GLY A 92 -7.28 5.38 8.50
C GLY A 92 -6.54 6.02 9.68
N LEU A 93 -5.25 5.70 9.89
CA LEU A 93 -4.41 6.35 10.89
C LEU A 93 -3.64 7.52 10.27
N LEU A 94 -3.23 8.50 11.10
CA LEU A 94 -2.45 9.64 10.63
C LEU A 94 -1.18 9.23 9.87
N LYS A 95 -0.45 8.23 10.37
CA LYS A 95 0.79 7.73 9.75
C LYS A 95 0.54 7.12 8.36
N SER A 96 -0.50 6.31 8.20
CA SER A 96 -0.83 5.65 6.93
C SER A 96 -1.35 6.66 5.92
N ALA A 97 -2.17 7.61 6.38
CA ALA A 97 -2.69 8.68 5.54
C ALA A 97 -1.58 9.62 5.06
N ALA A 98 -0.60 9.93 5.92
CA ALA A 98 0.58 10.70 5.53
C ALA A 98 1.38 9.96 4.45
N LEU A 99 1.66 8.67 4.65
CA LEU A 99 2.36 7.85 3.67
C LEU A 99 1.60 7.75 2.33
N ALA A 100 0.29 7.52 2.38
CA ALA A 100 -0.57 7.45 1.21
C ALA A 100 -0.54 8.75 0.39
N ARG A 101 -0.56 9.91 1.06
CA ARG A 101 -0.41 11.22 0.39
C ARG A 101 0.99 11.42 -0.16
N MET A 102 2.02 11.01 0.58
CA MET A 102 3.41 11.14 0.16
C MET A 102 3.74 10.24 -1.03
N ALA A 103 3.06 9.11 -1.20
CA ALA A 103 3.20 8.23 -2.37
C ALA A 103 2.86 8.93 -3.70
N GLY A 104 2.10 10.03 -3.67
CA GLY A 104 1.92 10.91 -4.84
C GLY A 104 1.02 10.35 -5.94
N GLY A 105 0.09 9.45 -5.61
CA GLY A 105 -0.87 8.94 -6.58
C GLY A 105 -1.90 9.99 -7.02
N ARG A 106 -2.47 9.81 -8.21
CA ARG A 106 -3.44 10.75 -8.82
C ARG A 106 -4.68 10.94 -7.95
N ARG A 107 -5.13 9.86 -7.30
CA ARG A 107 -6.23 9.88 -6.34
C ARG A 107 -5.82 9.14 -5.07
N VAL A 108 -6.08 9.75 -3.91
CA VAL A 108 -5.90 9.13 -2.60
C VAL A 108 -7.28 8.95 -1.96
N ILE A 109 -7.61 7.73 -1.55
CA ILE A 109 -8.88 7.37 -0.91
C ILE A 109 -8.57 6.74 0.44
N GLY A 110 -9.32 7.13 1.47
CA GLY A 110 -9.21 6.56 2.80
C GLY A 110 -10.43 6.93 3.64
N PHE A 111 -10.45 6.53 4.90
CA PHE A 111 -11.55 6.86 5.80
C PHE A 111 -11.62 8.38 6.09
N PRO A 112 -12.83 8.95 6.21
CA PRO A 112 -12.99 10.29 6.77
C PRO A 112 -12.46 10.28 8.21
N ARG A 113 -11.74 11.34 8.56
CA ARG A 113 -11.23 11.54 9.92
C ARG A 113 -12.32 12.08 10.82
#